data_AF-A0AAD5U8M4-F1
#
_entry.id   AF-A0AAD5U8M4-F1
#
_cell.length_a   1.000
_cell.length_b   1.000
_cell.length_c   1.000
_cell.angle_alpha   90.00
_cell.angle_beta   90.00
_cell.angle_gamma   90.00
#
_symmetry.space_group_name_H-M   'P 1'
#
loop_
_entity.id
_entity.type
_entity.pdbx_description
1 polymer ?
#
loop_
_entity_poly.entity_id
_entity_poly.type
_entity_poly.pdbx_seq_one_letter_code
_entity_poly.pdbx_strand_id
1 'polypeptide(L)'
;ERVGEEVVVDEETPLLNPALAALLVPFILSSPVPQAHNYTLITALDQRQDYYYQVGRFLSWMCTCLYLSSRLPQIYWNFKRRSVEGLAIVMFFCALMGNVTYACSILIKSLEPEYIWGSLPFLLGSGGTVLFDFIIFTQYAIYTRN
;
A
#
# COMPACT_ATOMS: atom_id res chain seq x y z
N GLU A 1 21.62 21.11 39.19
CA GLU A 1 21.57 20.72 37.78
C GLU A 1 21.86 19.23 37.63
N ARG A 2 20.88 18.41 37.26
CA ARG A 2 21.18 17.15 36.57
C ARG A 2 20.62 17.31 35.18
N VAL A 3 21.57 17.50 34.27
CA VAL A 3 21.42 17.67 32.84
C VAL A 3 20.49 16.57 32.32
N GLY A 4 19.50 16.98 31.51
CA GLY A 4 18.72 16.05 30.71
C GLY A 4 19.66 15.29 29.81
N GLU A 5 19.92 14.04 30.18
CA GLU A 5 20.54 13.07 29.30
C GLU A 5 19.46 12.71 28.28
N GLU A 6 19.37 13.48 27.20
CA GLU A 6 18.82 12.96 25.95
C GLU A 6 19.64 11.72 25.63
N VAL A 7 19.06 10.55 25.90
CA VAL A 7 19.61 9.28 25.49
C VAL A 7 19.61 9.32 23.96
N VAL A 8 20.75 9.72 23.40
CA VAL A 8 21.08 9.55 22.00
C VAL A 8 21.05 8.04 21.77
N VAL A 9 19.94 7.57 21.21
CA VAL A 9 19.82 6.18 20.79
C VAL A 9 20.76 6.03 19.60
N ASP A 10 21.94 5.46 19.87
CA ASP A 10 22.94 5.16 18.85
C ASP A 10 22.27 4.45 17.66
N GLU A 11 22.45 5.06 16.48
CA GLU A 11 21.92 4.68 15.17
C GLU A 11 22.41 3.29 14.70
N GLU A 12 23.29 2.64 15.47
CA GLU A 12 23.98 1.39 15.16
C GLU A 12 23.42 0.14 15.88
N THR A 13 22.27 0.20 16.56
CA THR A 13 21.66 -1.04 17.08
C THR A 13 21.09 -1.87 15.93
N PRO A 14 21.61 -3.10 15.70
CA PRO A 14 21.32 -3.86 14.49
C PRO A 14 19.84 -4.18 14.43
N LEU A 15 19.14 -3.59 13.44
CA LEU A 15 17.82 -3.94 12.93
C LEU A 15 17.10 -5.01 13.76
N LEU A 16 16.63 -4.65 14.96
CA LEU A 16 15.69 -5.50 15.66
C LEU A 16 14.44 -5.45 14.81
N ASN A 17 14.23 -6.49 14.01
CA ASN A 17 13.05 -6.66 13.18
C ASN A 17 11.83 -6.30 14.06
N PRO A 18 10.91 -5.42 13.62
CA PRO A 18 9.75 -5.06 14.43
C PRO A 18 8.97 -6.30 14.90
N ALA A 19 9.06 -7.43 14.18
CA ALA A 19 8.55 -8.72 14.62
C ALA A 19 9.29 -9.30 15.85
N LEU A 20 10.63 -9.25 15.88
CA LEU A 20 11.43 -9.63 17.05
C LEU A 20 11.21 -8.65 18.21
N ALA A 21 11.06 -7.36 17.92
CA ALA A 21 10.74 -6.35 18.92
C ALA A 21 9.38 -6.65 19.58
N ALA A 22 8.33 -6.88 18.79
CA ALA A 22 7.00 -7.23 19.27
C ALA A 22 6.97 -8.52 20.10
N LEU A 23 7.84 -9.49 19.79
CA LEU A 23 8.02 -10.71 20.58
C LEU A 23 8.72 -10.48 21.92
N LEU A 24 9.55 -9.45 22.02
CA LEU A 24 10.30 -9.12 23.24
C LEU A 24 9.55 -8.14 24.16
N VAL A 25 8.59 -7.35 23.64
CA VAL A 25 7.76 -6.43 24.46
C VAL A 25 7.11 -7.11 25.68
N PRO A 26 6.50 -8.32 25.59
CA PRO A 26 5.91 -8.99 26.74
C PRO A 26 6.96 -9.41 27.78
N PHE A 27 8.14 -9.83 27.32
CA PHE A 27 9.25 -10.23 28.18
C PHE A 27 9.80 -9.02 28.96
N ILE A 28 9.95 -7.88 28.28
CA ILE A 28 10.39 -6.61 28.87
C ILE A 28 9.40 -6.12 29.93
N LEU A 29 8.10 -6.22 29.68
CA LEU A 29 7.05 -5.88 30.64
C LEU A 29 7.05 -6.78 31.90
N SER A 30 7.48 -8.03 31.76
CA SER A 30 7.53 -9.01 32.86
C SER A 30 8.84 -8.99 33.68
N SER A 31 9.84 -8.23 33.25
CA SER A 31 11.15 -8.17 33.91
C SER A 31 11.12 -7.34 35.20
N PRO A 32 11.87 -7.72 36.26
CA PRO A 32 11.95 -6.96 37.52
C PRO A 32 12.76 -5.65 37.43
N VAL A 33 13.16 -5.22 36.22
CA VAL A 33 13.90 -3.98 35.92
C VAL A 33 13.00 -2.72 36.11
N PRO A 34 13.55 -1.54 36.45
CA PRO A 34 12.78 -0.32 36.66
C PRO A 34 11.87 0.04 35.48
N GLN A 35 10.57 0.17 35.76
CA GLN A 35 9.49 0.44 34.80
C GLN A 35 9.82 1.65 33.89
N ALA A 36 10.37 2.71 34.50
CA ALA A 36 11.53 3.48 34.00
C ALA A 36 11.89 3.43 32.49
N HIS A 37 12.59 2.35 32.21
CA HIS A 37 13.32 2.16 30.98
C HIS A 37 12.47 1.42 29.94
N ASN A 38 11.60 0.54 30.41
CA ASN A 38 10.72 -0.30 29.59
C ASN A 38 9.71 0.55 28.82
N TYR A 39 9.11 1.57 29.46
CA TYR A 39 8.15 2.45 28.77
C TYR A 39 8.82 3.30 27.69
N THR A 40 10.05 3.76 27.92
CA THR A 40 10.78 4.61 26.97
C THR A 40 11.12 3.81 25.71
N LEU A 41 11.58 2.57 25.89
CA LEU A 41 11.88 1.67 24.78
C LEU A 41 10.61 1.31 23.99
N ILE A 42 9.52 0.94 24.66
CA ILE A 42 8.25 0.59 24.00
C ILE A 42 7.71 1.77 23.20
N THR A 43 7.76 2.99 23.76
CA THR A 43 7.31 4.21 23.08
C THR A 43 8.21 4.53 21.88
N ALA A 44 9.53 4.34 21.99
CA ALA A 44 10.46 4.54 20.88
C ALA A 44 10.24 3.53 19.74
N LEU A 45 9.94 2.27 20.05
CA LEU A 45 9.60 1.24 19.05
C LEU A 45 8.27 1.52 18.35
N ASP A 46 7.26 1.96 19.11
CA ASP A 46 5.95 2.36 18.59
C ASP A 46 6.06 3.54 17.62
N GLN A 47 6.77 4.61 18.02
CA GLN A 47 7.05 5.76 17.15
C GLN A 47 7.78 5.37 15.86
N ARG A 48 8.72 4.42 15.93
CA ARG A 48 9.44 3.95 14.75
C ARG A 48 8.54 3.17 13.79
N GLN A 49 7.64 2.33 14.32
CA GLN A 49 6.69 1.58 13.51
C GLN A 49 5.70 2.52 12.79
N ASP A 50 5.20 3.53 13.51
CA ASP A 50 4.33 4.56 12.94
C ASP A 50 4.99 5.31 11.79
N TYR A 51 6.29 5.61 11.90
CA TYR A 51 7.04 6.25 10.83
C TYR A 51 7.05 5.39 9.54
N TYR A 52 7.39 4.11 9.65
CA TYR A 52 7.41 3.21 8.49
C TYR A 52 6.02 3.02 7.87
N TYR A 53 4.99 2.97 8.71
CA TYR A 53 3.60 2.88 8.26
C TYR A 53 3.21 4.11 7.44
N GLN A 54 3.53 5.32 7.91
CA GLN A 54 3.23 6.56 7.18
C GLN A 54 3.98 6.64 5.85
N VAL A 55 5.27 6.30 5.82
CA VAL A 55 6.06 6.26 4.57
C VAL A 55 5.48 5.24 3.59
N GLY A 56 5.13 4.03 4.07
CA GLY A 56 4.51 2.99 3.25
C GLY A 56 3.17 3.44 2.65
N ARG A 57 2.35 4.16 3.43
CA ARG A 57 1.10 4.73 2.93
C ARG A 57 1.34 5.78 1.86
N PHE A 58 2.28 6.69 2.07
CA PHE A 58 2.61 7.72 1.09
C PHE A 58 3.09 7.10 -0.23
N LEU A 59 4.00 6.14 -0.16
CA LEU A 59 4.48 5.40 -1.34
C LEU A 59 3.35 4.66 -2.05
N SER A 60 2.41 4.06 -1.31
CA SER A 60 1.26 3.35 -1.89
C SER A 60 0.35 4.29 -2.68
N TRP A 61 0.09 5.50 -2.17
CA TRP A 61 -0.66 6.53 -2.89
C TRP A 61 0.08 7.02 -4.14
N MET A 62 1.38 7.31 -4.02
CA MET A 62 2.19 7.73 -5.18
C MET A 62 2.22 6.65 -6.27
N CYS A 63 2.48 5.40 -5.89
CA CYS A 63 2.48 4.26 -6.80
C CYS A 63 1.12 4.12 -7.50
N THR A 64 0.02 4.20 -6.74
CA THR A 64 -1.34 4.12 -7.28
C THR A 64 -1.58 5.22 -8.32
N CYS A 65 -1.26 6.47 -8.00
CA CYS A 65 -1.44 7.60 -8.90
C CYS A 65 -0.58 7.45 -10.17
N LEU A 66 0.69 7.10 -10.04
CA LEU A 66 1.60 6.89 -11.17
C LEU A 66 1.14 5.73 -12.06
N TYR A 67 0.70 4.63 -11.45
CA TYR A 67 0.22 3.46 -12.18
C TYR A 67 -1.03 3.78 -12.99
N LEU A 68 -2.02 4.41 -12.37
CA LEU A 68 -3.25 4.85 -13.06
C LEU A 68 -2.94 5.87 -14.16
N SER A 69 -2.08 6.84 -13.86
CA SER A 69 -1.67 7.86 -14.83
C SER A 69 -0.95 7.26 -16.02
N SER A 70 -0.15 6.20 -15.85
CA SER A 70 0.58 5.54 -16.93
C SER A 70 -0.35 4.87 -17.96
N ARG A 71 -1.56 4.47 -17.55
CA ARG A 71 -2.56 3.83 -18.41
C ARG A 71 -3.31 4.84 -19.28
N LEU A 72 -3.46 6.08 -18.82
CA LEU A 72 -4.17 7.13 -19.57
C LEU A 72 -3.55 7.44 -20.94
N PRO A 73 -2.21 7.63 -21.08
CA PRO A 73 -1.56 7.78 -22.38
C PRO A 73 -1.85 6.62 -23.33
N GLN A 74 -1.82 5.37 -22.85
CA GLN A 74 -2.09 4.20 -23.69
C GLN A 74 -3.51 4.24 -24.25
N ILE A 75 -4.50 4.54 -23.40
CA ILE A 75 -5.91 4.69 -23.80
C ILE A 75 -6.06 5.82 -24.83
N TYR A 76 -5.41 6.96 -24.60
CA TYR A 76 -5.45 8.11 -25.50
C TYR A 76 -4.86 7.80 -26.88
N TRP A 77 -3.69 7.15 -26.93
CA TRP A 77 -3.05 6.81 -28.19
C TRP A 77 -3.81 5.74 -28.98
N ASN A 78 -4.46 4.79 -28.30
CA ASN A 78 -5.37 3.83 -28.95
C ASN A 78 -6.58 4.53 -29.55
N PHE A 79 -7.15 5.51 -28.84
CA PHE A 79 -8.23 6.33 -29.35
C PHE A 79 -7.81 7.15 -30.58
N LYS A 80 -6.65 7.82 -30.52
CA LYS A 80 -6.15 8.66 -31.62
C LYS A 80 -5.79 7.87 -32.87
N ARG A 81 -5.21 6.66 -32.72
CA ARG A 81 -4.86 5.79 -33.85
C ARG A 81 -6.04 5.00 -34.40
N ARG A 82 -7.19 4.96 -33.70
CA ARG A 82 -8.37 4.17 -34.06
C ARG A 82 -8.06 2.69 -34.28
N SER A 83 -7.02 2.17 -33.63
CA SER A 83 -6.57 0.79 -33.76
C SER A 83 -6.02 0.29 -32.42
N VAL A 84 -6.26 -1.00 -32.17
CA VAL A 84 -5.79 -1.79 -31.02
C VAL A 84 -4.87 -2.92 -31.46
N GLU A 85 -4.30 -2.81 -32.66
CA GLU A 85 -3.41 -3.84 -33.22
C GLU A 85 -2.16 -4.03 -32.34
N GLY A 86 -1.88 -5.29 -31.97
CA GLY A 86 -0.83 -5.66 -31.02
C GLY A 86 -1.22 -5.58 -29.53
N LEU A 87 -2.48 -5.25 -29.20
CA LEU A 87 -2.94 -5.23 -27.81
C LEU A 87 -3.37 -6.62 -27.33
N ALA A 88 -2.72 -7.13 -26.29
CA ALA A 88 -3.03 -8.44 -25.71
C ALA A 88 -4.28 -8.40 -24.80
N ILE A 89 -5.48 -8.43 -25.39
CA ILE A 89 -6.77 -8.33 -24.68
C ILE A 89 -6.95 -9.35 -23.55
N VAL A 90 -6.44 -10.57 -23.72
CA VAL A 90 -6.53 -11.63 -22.69
C VAL A 90 -5.78 -11.22 -21.41
N MET A 91 -4.68 -10.48 -21.52
CA MET A 91 -3.93 -9.96 -20.37
C MET A 91 -4.78 -8.96 -19.59
N PHE A 92 -5.46 -8.05 -20.28
CA PHE A 92 -6.38 -7.09 -19.66
C PHE A 92 -7.57 -7.79 -19.00
N PHE A 93 -8.08 -8.87 -19.60
CA PHE A 93 -9.18 -9.64 -19.01
C PHE A 93 -8.75 -10.37 -17.73
N CYS A 94 -7.57 -10.98 -17.75
CA CYS A 94 -7.00 -11.59 -16.54
C CYS A 94 -6.75 -10.52 -15.45
N ALA A 95 -6.21 -9.36 -15.83
CA ALA A 95 -6.00 -8.25 -14.91
C ALA A 95 -7.33 -7.72 -14.33
N LEU A 96 -8.38 -7.58 -15.14
CA LEU A 96 -9.71 -7.21 -14.69
C LEU A 96 -10.20 -8.18 -13.60
N MET A 97 -10.17 -9.50 -13.87
CA MET A 97 -10.62 -10.50 -12.92
C MET A 97 -9.81 -10.48 -11.61
N GLY A 98 -8.49 -10.34 -11.72
CA GLY A 98 -7.60 -10.25 -10.56
C GLY A 98 -7.90 -9.02 -9.70
N ASN A 99 -8.04 -7.85 -10.32
CA ASN A 99 -8.35 -6.60 -9.63
C ASN A 99 -9.73 -6.62 -8.97
N VAL A 100 -10.76 -7.12 -9.68
CA VAL A 100 -12.10 -7.30 -9.10
C VAL A 100 -12.04 -8.22 -7.88
N THR A 101 -11.39 -9.39 -8.01
CA THR A 101 -11.27 -10.35 -6.91
C THR A 101 -10.51 -9.74 -5.73
N TYR A 102 -9.45 -8.96 -5.99
CA TYR A 102 -8.69 -8.26 -4.96
C TYR A 102 -9.52 -7.20 -4.24
N ALA A 103 -10.27 -6.37 -4.97
CA ALA A 103 -11.17 -5.38 -4.37
C ALA A 103 -12.25 -6.05 -3.52
N CYS A 104 -12.86 -7.13 -4.02
CA CYS A 104 -13.82 -7.93 -3.26
C CYS A 104 -13.20 -8.52 -1.99
N SER A 105 -11.97 -9.03 -2.05
CA SER A 105 -11.27 -9.58 -0.88
C SER A 105 -11.12 -8.56 0.25
N ILE A 106 -10.79 -7.30 -0.09
CA ILE A 106 -10.69 -6.24 0.92
C ILE A 106 -12.06 -5.92 1.52
N LEU A 107 -13.10 -5.81 0.70
CA LEU A 107 -14.46 -5.52 1.16
C LEU A 107 -15.05 -6.64 2.02
N ILE A 108 -14.75 -7.90 1.71
CA ILE A 108 -15.19 -9.07 2.49
C ILE A 108 -14.47 -9.11 3.84
N LYS A 109 -13.21 -8.66 3.90
CA LYS A 109 -12.40 -8.73 5.12
C LYS A 109 -12.94 -7.83 6.23
N SER A 110 -13.25 -6.57 5.92
CA SER A 110 -13.89 -5.66 6.87
C SER A 110 -14.46 -4.45 6.13
N LEU A 111 -15.62 -3.98 6.58
CA LEU A 111 -16.27 -2.76 6.10
C LEU A 111 -16.16 -1.61 7.11
N GLU A 112 -15.34 -1.77 8.15
CA GLU A 112 -15.07 -0.71 9.12
C GLU A 112 -14.45 0.51 8.42
N PRO A 113 -14.97 1.72 8.66
CA PRO A 113 -14.47 2.93 8.00
C PRO A 113 -12.95 3.09 8.14
N GLU A 114 -12.40 2.83 9.32
CA GLU A 114 -10.98 2.96 9.62
C GLU A 114 -10.12 2.02 8.75
N TYR A 115 -10.59 0.79 8.56
CA TYR A 115 -9.93 -0.21 7.71
C TYR A 115 -10.01 0.16 6.23
N ILE A 116 -11.17 0.64 5.78
CA ILE A 116 -11.38 1.08 4.40
C ILE A 116 -10.49 2.29 4.10
N TRP A 117 -10.41 3.28 5.01
CA TRP A 117 -9.53 4.44 4.86
C TRP A 117 -8.05 4.06 4.74
N GLY A 118 -7.60 3.06 5.48
CA GLY A 118 -6.24 2.52 5.36
C GLY A 118 -6.00 1.81 4.03
N SER A 119 -7.03 1.15 3.50
CA SER A 119 -6.95 0.33 2.28
C SER A 119 -7.31 1.09 1.00
N LEU A 120 -7.74 2.36 1.10
CA LEU A 120 -8.14 3.20 -0.02
C LEU A 120 -7.16 3.28 -1.19
N PRO A 121 -5.84 3.49 -1.01
CA PRO A 121 -4.92 3.54 -2.16
C PRO A 121 -4.99 2.24 -2.98
N PHE A 122 -5.09 1.09 -2.31
CA PHE A 122 -5.21 -0.21 -2.96
C PHE A 122 -6.56 -0.39 -3.65
N LEU A 123 -7.66 0.04 -3.02
CA LEU A 123 -9.00 0.04 -3.62
C LEU A 123 -9.05 0.94 -4.84
N LEU A 124 -8.47 2.14 -4.75
CA LEU A 124 -8.47 3.12 -5.83
C LEU A 124 -7.61 2.64 -7.00
N GLY A 125 -6.46 2.04 -6.73
CA GLY A 125 -5.62 1.43 -7.76
C GLY A 125 -6.31 0.28 -8.49
N SER A 126 -6.93 -0.63 -7.73
CA SER A 126 -7.69 -1.74 -8.31
C SER A 126 -8.91 -1.24 -9.09
N GLY A 127 -9.77 -0.41 -8.47
CA GLY A 127 -10.99 0.11 -9.09
C GLY A 127 -10.70 0.99 -10.31
N GLY A 128 -9.68 1.85 -10.24
CA GLY A 128 -9.23 2.64 -11.39
C GLY A 128 -8.74 1.75 -12.54
N THR A 129 -8.04 0.66 -12.23
CA THR A 129 -7.61 -0.33 -13.23
C THR A 129 -8.81 -1.00 -13.90
N VAL A 130 -9.80 -1.44 -13.11
CA VAL A 130 -11.05 -2.02 -13.61
C VAL A 130 -11.75 -1.06 -14.58
N LEU A 131 -11.88 0.22 -14.22
CA LEU A 131 -12.48 1.24 -15.08
C LEU A 131 -11.71 1.40 -16.40
N PHE A 132 -10.38 1.45 -16.34
CA PHE A 132 -9.54 1.55 -17.54
C PHE A 132 -9.61 0.32 -18.43
N ASP A 133 -9.66 -0.88 -17.83
CA ASP A 133 -9.79 -2.14 -18.57
C ASP A 133 -11.13 -2.17 -19.32
N PHE A 134 -12.24 -1.70 -18.72
CA PHE A 134 -13.53 -1.54 -19.41
C PHE A 134 -13.48 -0.57 -20.59
N ILE A 135 -12.77 0.56 -20.45
CA ILE A 135 -12.57 1.51 -21.56
C ILE A 135 -11.80 0.83 -22.70
N ILE A 136 -10.77 0.05 -22.39
CA ILE A 136 -9.97 -0.68 -23.37
C ILE A 136 -10.80 -1.75 -24.08
N PHE A 137 -11.63 -2.52 -23.37
CA PHE A 137 -12.54 -3.47 -24.01
C PHE A 137 -13.55 -2.78 -24.94
N THR A 138 -14.04 -1.61 -24.55
CA THR A 138 -14.91 -0.81 -25.40
C THR A 138 -14.19 -0.38 -26.68
N GLN A 139 -12.95 0.12 -26.57
CA GLN A 139 -12.14 0.47 -27.74
C GLN A 139 -11.86 -0.74 -28.63
N TYR A 140 -11.56 -1.90 -28.04
CA TYR A 140 -11.37 -3.14 -28.78
C TYR A 140 -12.62 -3.56 -29.56
N ALA A 141 -13.78 -3.56 -28.91
CA ALA A 141 -15.04 -3.92 -29.54
C ALA A 141 -15.42 -2.99 -30.73
N ILE A 142 -15.07 -1.70 -30.66
CA ILE A 142 -15.33 -0.74 -31.73
C ILE A 142 -14.32 -0.91 -32.87
N TYR A 143 -13.02 -0.97 -32.58
CA TYR A 143 -11.97 -0.97 -33.61
C TYR A 143 -11.71 -2.33 -34.23
N THR A 144 -12.17 -3.43 -33.63
CA THR A 144 -12.15 -4.76 -34.28
C THR A 144 -13.34 -4.98 -35.20
N ARG A 145 -14.45 -4.23 -35.02
CA ARG A 145 -15.65 -4.34 -35.87
C ARG A 145 -15.62 -3.47 -37.13
N ASN A 146 -14.57 -2.67 -37.30
CA ASN A 146 -14.46 -1.66 -38.33
C ASN A 146 -13.20 -1.90 -39.17
#